data_AF-A0A352ACA9-F1
#
_entry.id   AF-A0A352ACA9-F1
#
_cell.length_a   1.000
_cell.length_b   1.000
_cell.length_c   1.000
_cell.angle_alpha   90.00
_cell.angle_beta   90.00
_cell.angle_gamma   90.00
#
_symmetry.space_group_name_H-M   'P 1'
#
loop_
_entity.id
_entity.type
_entity.pdbx_description
1 polymer ?
#
loop_
_entity_poly.entity_id
_entity_poly.type
_entity_poly.pdbx_seq_one_letter_code
_entity_poly.pdbx_strand_id
1 'polypeptide(L)'
;GTTLYYEPHGYPPTELKDYAPVDVAISPVVSLELPILGSIIQGNKTAMQLAQWAQPQVFLPTAAGGNVEYQGLLNSVLRTVGSMEELRSQLAQHNLPTQVIDPQPGKRIELNLLPQVA
;
A
#
# COMPACT_ATOMS: atom_id res chain seq x y z
N GLY A 1 -10.13 -8.08 18.54
CA GLY A 1 -10.04 -9.02 17.41
C GLY A 1 -9.07 -8.45 16.39
N THR A 2 -8.67 -9.24 15.39
CA THR A 2 -7.76 -8.74 14.33
C THR A 2 -8.45 -7.69 13.47
N THR A 3 -7.73 -6.62 13.17
CA THR A 3 -8.20 -5.46 12.40
C THR A 3 -7.48 -5.36 11.06
N LEU A 4 -8.23 -5.02 10.01
CA LEU A 4 -7.74 -4.88 8.65
C LEU A 4 -8.26 -3.56 8.08
N TYR A 5 -7.35 -2.77 7.51
CA TYR A 5 -7.71 -1.61 6.69
C TYR A 5 -7.42 -1.90 5.21
N TYR A 6 -8.36 -1.56 4.34
CA TYR A 6 -8.23 -1.72 2.89
C TYR A 6 -8.48 -0.41 2.17
N GLU A 7 -7.49 0.01 1.38
CA GLU A 7 -7.56 1.19 0.53
C GLU A 7 -7.25 0.80 -0.93
N PRO A 8 -8.25 0.71 -1.82
CA PRO A 8 -8.05 0.22 -3.18
C PRO A 8 -7.37 1.21 -4.13
N HIS A 9 -7.47 2.51 -3.88
CA HIS A 9 -7.07 3.56 -4.83
C HIS A 9 -5.97 4.46 -4.30
N GLY A 10 -5.71 4.41 -3.01
CA GLY A 10 -4.61 5.11 -2.37
C GLY A 10 -4.96 6.50 -1.85
N TYR A 11 -6.21 6.71 -1.46
CA TYR A 11 -6.72 7.96 -0.90
C TYR A 11 -7.32 7.74 0.50
N PRO A 12 -6.50 7.37 1.51
CA PRO A 12 -7.02 7.09 2.83
C PRO A 12 -7.68 8.33 3.44
N PRO A 13 -8.87 8.19 4.07
CA PRO A 13 -9.55 9.29 4.74
C PRO A 13 -8.80 9.67 6.02
N THR A 14 -8.90 10.94 6.42
CA THR A 14 -8.20 11.45 7.62
C THR A 14 -8.65 10.81 8.92
N GLU A 15 -9.90 10.34 8.94
CA GLU A 15 -10.59 9.63 10.03
C GLU A 15 -9.90 8.30 10.36
N LEU A 16 -9.08 7.77 9.45
CA LEU A 16 -8.31 6.54 9.69
C LEU A 16 -7.43 6.61 10.94
N LYS A 17 -6.98 7.82 11.32
CA LYS A 17 -6.17 8.03 12.53
C LYS A 17 -6.89 7.60 13.80
N ASP A 18 -8.22 7.66 13.82
CA ASP A 18 -9.04 7.31 14.99
C ASP A 18 -9.13 5.78 15.20
N TYR A 19 -8.67 5.00 14.22
CA TYR A 19 -8.70 3.53 14.23
C TYR A 19 -7.31 2.92 14.39
N ALA A 20 -6.28 3.75 14.59
CA ALA A 20 -4.92 3.28 14.80
C ALA A 20 -4.71 2.72 16.23
N PRO A 21 -3.86 1.70 16.41
CA PRO A 21 -3.21 0.92 15.36
C PRO A 21 -4.16 -0.11 14.71
N VAL A 22 -3.98 -0.37 13.42
CA VAL A 22 -4.57 -1.55 12.76
C VAL A 22 -3.54 -2.67 12.67
N ASP A 23 -3.96 -3.92 12.52
CA ASP A 23 -2.99 -5.03 12.40
C ASP A 23 -2.41 -5.12 10.99
N VAL A 24 -3.27 -4.97 9.99
CA VAL A 24 -2.91 -5.14 8.57
C VAL A 24 -3.49 -3.99 7.75
N ALA A 25 -2.69 -3.47 6.81
CA ALA A 25 -3.14 -2.55 5.77
C ALA A 25 -2.94 -3.15 4.38
N ILE A 26 -3.94 -3.06 3.52
CA ILE A 26 -3.86 -3.43 2.09
C ILE A 26 -4.02 -2.16 1.27
N SER A 27 -3.02 -1.78 0.47
CA SER A 27 -3.07 -0.54 -0.32
C SER A 27 -2.06 -0.53 -1.48
N PRO A 28 -2.29 0.27 -2.54
CA PRO A 28 -1.28 0.52 -3.57
C PRO A 28 0.03 1.03 -2.98
N VAL A 29 1.15 0.61 -3.55
CA VAL A 29 2.50 1.16 -3.26
C VAL A 29 3.11 1.90 -4.43
N VAL A 30 2.65 1.59 -5.65
CA VAL A 30 2.99 2.32 -6.86
C VAL A 30 1.81 3.17 -7.29
N SER A 31 2.09 4.23 -8.03
CA SER A 31 1.06 5.07 -8.66
C SER A 31 0.93 4.73 -10.13
N LEU A 32 -0.31 4.71 -10.62
CA LEU A 32 -0.62 4.66 -12.04
C LEU A 32 -1.08 6.05 -12.47
N GLU A 33 -0.26 6.72 -13.26
CA GLU A 33 -0.45 8.11 -13.64
C GLU A 33 -0.76 8.25 -15.12
N LEU A 34 -1.70 9.13 -15.43
CA LEU A 34 -1.87 9.67 -16.77
C LEU A 34 -1.05 10.95 -16.93
N PRO A 35 -0.47 11.22 -18.11
CA PRO A 35 0.15 12.50 -18.39
C PRO A 35 -0.87 13.62 -18.17
N ILE A 36 -0.45 14.70 -17.51
CA ILE A 36 -1.24 15.91 -17.22
C ILE A 36 -2.35 15.70 -16.17
N LEU A 37 -3.12 14.61 -16.23
CA LEU A 37 -4.25 14.35 -15.34
C LEU A 37 -3.85 13.76 -13.98
N GLY A 38 -2.63 13.23 -13.86
CA GLY A 38 -2.09 12.72 -12.59
C GLY A 38 -2.51 11.28 -12.27
N SER A 39 -2.44 10.94 -10.99
CA SER A 39 -2.66 9.58 -10.49
C SER A 39 -4.13 9.17 -10.55
N ILE A 40 -4.41 8.02 -11.15
CA ILE A 40 -5.70 7.31 -11.00
C ILE A 40 -5.64 6.37 -9.80
N ILE A 41 -4.47 5.73 -9.61
CA ILE A 41 -4.12 4.97 -8.41
C ILE A 41 -2.90 5.66 -7.81
N GLN A 42 -2.94 5.95 -6.51
CA GLN A 42 -1.90 6.68 -5.81
C GLN A 42 -1.24 5.80 -4.74
N GLY A 43 -0.06 5.26 -5.00
CA GLY A 43 0.67 4.48 -4.00
C GLY A 43 1.89 5.21 -3.45
N ASN A 44 2.71 5.75 -4.34
CA ASN A 44 4.05 6.23 -4.00
C ASN A 44 4.06 7.41 -3.01
N LYS A 45 2.98 8.19 -2.94
CA LYS A 45 2.84 9.32 -2.00
C LYS A 45 2.08 8.96 -0.73
N THR A 46 1.13 8.03 -0.80
CA THR A 46 0.16 7.80 0.27
C THR A 46 0.40 6.52 1.04
N ALA A 47 1.16 5.55 0.53
CA ALA A 47 1.50 4.34 1.27
C ALA A 47 2.27 4.64 2.58
N MET A 48 3.22 5.58 2.52
CA MET A 48 3.95 6.04 3.71
C MET A 48 3.03 6.78 4.70
N GLN A 49 2.17 7.66 4.18
CA GLN A 49 1.18 8.37 4.98
C GLN A 49 0.21 7.41 5.68
N LEU A 50 -0.25 6.39 4.94
CA LEU A 50 -1.09 5.32 5.47
C LEU A 50 -0.37 4.56 6.58
N ALA A 51 0.90 4.20 6.39
CA ALA A 51 1.70 3.53 7.41
C ALA A 51 1.89 4.41 8.66
N GLN A 52 2.05 5.73 8.50
CA GLN A 52 2.13 6.68 9.62
C GLN A 52 0.79 6.82 10.36
N TRP A 53 -0.33 6.83 9.65
CA TRP A 53 -1.64 7.05 10.23
C TRP A 53 -2.21 5.81 10.89
N ALA A 54 -2.21 4.69 10.19
CA ALA A 54 -2.83 3.46 10.65
C ALA A 54 -1.87 2.59 11.49
N GLN A 55 -0.56 2.88 11.45
CA GLN A 55 0.50 2.14 12.15
C GLN A 55 0.37 0.61 12.03
N PRO A 56 0.22 0.06 10.81
CA PRO A 56 0.02 -1.37 10.64
C PRO A 56 1.26 -2.16 10.99
N GLN A 57 1.07 -3.37 11.53
CA GLN A 57 2.18 -4.31 11.69
C GLN A 57 2.62 -4.86 10.32
N VAL A 58 1.65 -5.13 9.44
CA VAL A 58 1.89 -5.63 8.08
C VAL A 58 1.21 -4.74 7.04
N PHE A 59 1.96 -4.36 6.01
CA PHE A 59 1.45 -3.72 4.81
C PHE A 59 1.51 -4.69 3.64
N LEU A 60 0.38 -4.91 2.99
CA LEU A 60 0.21 -5.78 1.82
C LEU A 60 -0.01 -4.92 0.57
N PRO A 61 1.00 -4.78 -0.29
CA PRO A 61 0.90 -4.00 -1.52
C PRO A 61 -0.16 -4.53 -2.48
N THR A 62 -0.82 -3.62 -3.17
CA THR A 62 -1.61 -3.91 -4.38
C THR A 62 -1.09 -3.09 -5.56
N ALA A 63 -1.74 -3.21 -6.72
CA ALA A 63 -1.48 -2.43 -7.93
C ALA A 63 -0.06 -2.53 -8.53
N ALA A 64 0.80 -3.43 -8.04
CA ALA A 64 2.10 -3.73 -8.65
C ALA A 64 2.00 -4.47 -10.01
N GLY A 65 0.79 -4.73 -10.50
CA GLY A 65 0.52 -5.29 -11.83
C GLY A 65 0.84 -6.78 -11.99
N GLY A 66 1.78 -7.34 -11.23
CA GLY A 66 2.17 -8.74 -11.32
C GLY A 66 2.37 -9.19 -12.77
N ASN A 67 1.73 -10.29 -13.14
CA ASN A 67 1.75 -10.84 -14.52
C ASN A 67 0.50 -10.44 -15.33
N VAL A 68 0.04 -9.19 -15.22
CA VAL A 68 -1.11 -8.69 -15.99
C VAL A 68 -0.61 -7.86 -17.18
N GLU A 69 -1.03 -8.24 -18.39
CA GLU A 69 -0.81 -7.45 -19.59
C GLU A 69 -2.00 -6.52 -19.85
N TYR A 70 -1.76 -5.21 -19.78
CA TYR A 70 -2.73 -4.20 -20.16
C TYR A 70 -2.57 -3.84 -21.64
N GLN A 71 -3.68 -3.62 -22.34
CA GLN A 71 -3.70 -3.30 -23.78
C GLN A 71 -4.57 -2.07 -24.08
N GLY A 72 -4.40 -1.50 -25.27
CA GLY A 72 -5.15 -0.35 -25.75
C GLY A 72 -4.40 0.99 -25.63
N LEU A 73 -4.98 2.04 -26.23
CA LEU A 73 -4.33 3.34 -26.37
C LEU A 73 -4.04 4.03 -25.02
N LEU A 74 -4.89 3.81 -24.01
CA LEU A 74 -4.63 4.37 -22.68
C LEU A 74 -3.38 3.74 -22.03
N ASN A 75 -3.12 2.46 -22.30
CA ASN A 75 -1.96 1.79 -21.72
C ASN A 75 -0.63 2.37 -22.24
N SER A 76 -0.58 2.88 -23.47
CA SER A 76 0.66 3.46 -24.02
C SER A 76 1.06 4.78 -23.37
N VAL A 77 0.17 5.42 -22.63
CA VAL A 77 0.44 6.70 -21.94
C VAL A 77 0.52 6.56 -20.43
N LEU A 78 0.04 5.44 -19.86
CA LEU A 78 0.11 5.18 -18.42
C LEU A 78 1.57 5.06 -17.96
N ARG A 79 1.86 5.64 -16.80
CA ARG A 79 3.15 5.56 -16.14
C ARG A 79 3.00 4.94 -14.78
N THR A 80 3.88 3.99 -14.47
CA THR A 80 4.04 3.48 -13.11
C THR A 80 5.11 4.29 -12.41
N VAL A 81 4.78 4.84 -11.23
CA VAL A 81 5.70 5.67 -10.43
C VAL A 81 5.86 5.08 -9.04
N GLY A 82 7.11 5.02 -8.59
CA GLY A 82 7.52 4.50 -7.29
C GLY A 82 7.76 2.99 -7.28
N SER A 83 8.13 2.46 -6.11
CA SER A 83 8.43 1.04 -5.94
C SER A 83 8.16 0.57 -4.51
N MET A 84 8.10 -0.74 -4.33
CA MET A 84 7.98 -1.35 -3.00
C MET A 84 9.24 -1.11 -2.16
N GLU A 85 10.41 -1.12 -2.80
CA GLU A 85 11.71 -0.86 -2.19
C GLU A 85 11.80 0.57 -1.66
N GLU A 86 11.25 1.55 -2.39
CA GLU A 86 11.14 2.93 -1.90
C GLU A 86 10.32 3.01 -0.62
N LEU A 87 9.14 2.37 -0.56
CA LEU A 87 8.33 2.33 0.66
C LEU A 87 9.11 1.69 1.81
N ARG A 88 9.74 0.54 1.59
CA ARG A 88 10.58 -0.13 2.61
C ARG A 88 11.69 0.79 3.12
N SER A 89 12.35 1.51 2.23
CA SER A 89 13.39 2.47 2.59
C SER A 89 12.84 3.62 3.44
N GLN A 90 11.70 4.19 3.06
CA GLN A 90 11.03 5.25 3.81
C GLN A 90 10.60 4.79 5.20
N LEU A 91 9.99 3.62 5.32
CA LEU A 91 9.61 3.04 6.62
C LEU A 91 10.83 2.91 7.55
N ALA A 92 11.94 2.39 7.03
CA ALA A 92 13.19 2.26 7.78
C ALA A 92 13.76 3.61 8.21
N GLN A 93 13.80 4.60 7.31
CA GLN A 93 14.28 5.96 7.62
C GLN A 93 13.46 6.65 8.71
N HIS A 94 12.17 6.36 8.79
CA HIS A 94 11.25 6.91 9.78
C HIS A 94 11.07 6.02 11.03
N ASN A 95 11.85 4.94 11.15
CA ASN A 95 11.76 3.97 12.27
C ASN A 95 10.36 3.37 12.45
N LEU A 96 9.60 3.17 11.37
CA LEU A 96 8.32 2.47 11.42
C LEU A 96 8.56 0.96 11.31
N PRO A 97 8.05 0.13 12.24
CA PRO A 97 8.30 -1.31 12.26
C PRO A 97 7.45 -2.10 11.25
N THR A 98 6.59 -1.43 10.47
CA THR A 98 5.69 -2.04 9.49
C THR A 98 6.44 -2.92 8.50
N GLN A 99 6.05 -4.18 8.41
CA GLN A 99 6.61 -5.12 7.43
C GLN A 99 5.85 -5.01 6.10
N VAL A 100 6.58 -4.83 5.00
CA VAL A 100 5.98 -4.83 3.65
C VAL A 100 6.16 -6.21 3.02
N ILE A 101 5.07 -6.96 2.88
CA ILE A 101 5.06 -8.32 2.33
C ILE A 101 4.34 -8.29 0.98
N ASP A 102 5.01 -8.72 -0.08
CA ASP A 102 4.43 -8.81 -1.43
C ASP A 102 3.55 -10.08 -1.56
N PRO A 103 2.21 -9.96 -1.57
CA PRO A 103 1.35 -11.14 -1.68
C PRO A 103 1.37 -11.69 -3.10
N GLN A 104 1.54 -13.01 -3.22
CA GLN A 104 1.48 -13.69 -4.52
C GLN A 104 0.03 -14.12 -4.84
N PRO A 105 -0.53 -13.76 -6.00
CA PRO A 105 -1.89 -14.15 -6.38
C PRO A 105 -2.13 -15.67 -6.25
N GLY A 106 -3.24 -16.03 -5.61
CA GLY A 106 -3.62 -17.44 -5.39
C GLY A 106 -2.80 -18.19 -4.34
N LYS A 107 -1.79 -17.57 -3.73
CA LYS A 107 -1.00 -18.18 -2.64
C LYS A 107 -1.43 -17.62 -1.29
N ARG A 108 -1.73 -18.52 -0.35
CA ARG A 108 -1.98 -18.14 1.04
C ARG A 108 -0.67 -17.68 1.68
N ILE A 109 -0.75 -16.61 2.46
CA ILE A 109 0.33 -16.16 3.35
C ILE A 109 -0.20 -16.21 4.79
N GLU A 110 0.67 -16.63 5.71
CA GLU A 110 0.42 -16.56 7.14
C GLU A 110 1.05 -15.28 7.69
N LEU A 111 0.31 -14.53 8.49
CA LEU A 111 0.79 -13.29 9.10
C LEU A 111 1.00 -13.51 10.60
N ASN A 112 2.25 -13.38 11.04
CA ASN A 112 2.61 -13.47 12.45
C ASN A 112 2.40 -12.11 13.11
N LEU A 113 1.16 -11.84 13.54
CA LEU A 113 0.78 -10.58 14.19
C LEU A 113 1.08 -10.65 15.68
N LEU A 114 1.67 -9.58 16.22
CA LEU A 114 1.81 -9.37 17.65
C LEU A 114 0.46 -8.95 18.24
N PRO A 115 0.16 -9.33 19.50
CA PRO A 115 -0.99 -8.80 20.19
C PRO A 115 -0.89 -7.27 20.29
N GLN A 116 -1.94 -6.56 19.91
CA GLN A 116 -2.05 -5.13 20.20
C GLN A 116 -2.13 -4.96 21.72
N VAL A 117 -1.30 -4.09 22.27
CA VAL A 117 -1.39 -3.71 23.68
C VAL A 117 -2.55 -2.71 23.79
N ALA A 118 -3.55 -3.04 24.61
CA ALA A 118 -4.71 -2.19 24.86
C ALA A 118 -4.33 -0.88 25.57
#